data_AF-A0A0V8JRE2-F1
#
_entry.id   AF-A0A0V8JRE2-F1
#
_cell.length_a   1.000
_cell.length_b   1.000
_cell.length_c   1.000
_cell.angle_alpha   90.00
_cell.angle_beta   90.00
_cell.angle_gamma   90.00
#
_symmetry.space_group_name_H-M   'P 1'
#
loop_
_entity.id
_entity.type
_entity.pdbx_description
1 polymer ?
#
loop_
_entity_poly.entity_id
_entity_poly.type
_entity_poly.pdbx_seq_one_letter_code
_entity_poly.pdbx_strand_id
1 'polypeptide(L)'
;MYILLMISFVLHSVTLLVIWRLRQQLYSVNALEKKQREIIEEMDSTMATYLAEVDAQNDAFLLKVQQRMKRIEAEQPGVSITKPPSDEEGKEKLDIAYQKIDLKSEPQESFAELLQQEMTEEVERSENELTKEEASKLSRNEVQEIALSLQKKGLTIEEIAKNLYRGKTEIELLLKFQQ
;
A
#
# COMPACT_ATOMS: atom_id res chain seq x y z
N MET A 1 -17.93 61.76 13.19
CA MET A 1 -17.85 61.01 14.45
C MET A 1 -18.37 59.57 14.30
N TYR A 2 -19.62 59.37 13.85
CA TYR A 2 -20.23 58.03 13.74
C TYR A 2 -19.57 57.07 12.74
N ILE A 3 -19.01 57.57 11.63
CA ILE A 3 -18.36 56.74 10.60
C ILE A 3 -17.11 56.03 11.16
N LEU A 4 -16.30 56.72 11.98
CA LEU A 4 -15.13 56.13 12.62
C LEU A 4 -15.51 55.04 13.64
N LEU A 5 -16.63 55.23 14.36
CA LEU A 5 -17.17 54.23 15.28
C LEU A 5 -17.69 52.98 14.55
N MET A 6 -18.38 53.16 13.41
CA MET A 6 -18.84 52.04 12.58
C MET A 6 -17.67 51.23 12.01
N ILE A 7 -16.63 51.89 11.52
CA ILE A 7 -15.43 51.21 11.00
C ILE A 7 -14.74 50.39 12.11
N SER A 8 -14.59 50.96 13.30
CA SER A 8 -14.02 50.25 14.45
C SER A 8 -14.85 49.01 14.80
N PHE A 9 -16.18 49.13 14.84
CA PHE A 9 -17.08 48.02 15.15
C PHE A 9 -17.03 46.89 14.11
N VAL A 10 -16.98 47.25 12.81
CA VAL A 10 -16.82 46.29 11.73
C VAL A 10 -15.48 45.56 11.84
N LEU A 11 -14.40 46.28 12.16
CA LEU A 11 -13.07 45.70 12.30
C LEU A 11 -13.01 44.67 13.45
N HIS A 12 -13.61 44.99 14.60
CA HIS A 12 -13.73 44.04 15.73
C HIS A 12 -14.56 42.81 15.36
N SER A 13 -15.64 42.99 14.61
CA SER A 13 -16.48 41.87 14.14
C SER A 13 -15.69 40.91 13.26
N VAL A 14 -14.84 41.43 12.37
CA VAL A 14 -13.95 40.62 11.53
C VAL A 14 -12.92 39.87 12.38
N THR A 15 -12.30 40.54 13.37
CA THR A 15 -11.35 39.88 14.28
C THR A 15 -11.99 38.71 15.04
N LEU A 16 -13.24 38.88 15.50
CA LEU A 16 -13.99 37.81 16.18
C LEU A 16 -14.27 36.62 15.25
N LEU A 17 -14.59 36.87 13.98
CA LEU A 17 -14.79 35.81 12.99
C LEU A 17 -13.51 35.00 12.76
N VAL A 18 -12.35 35.65 12.70
CA VAL A 18 -11.05 34.98 12.56
C VAL A 18 -10.74 34.12 13.77
N ILE A 19 -10.94 34.64 14.98
CA ILE A 19 -10.74 33.90 16.23
C ILE A 19 -11.66 32.68 16.31
N TRP A 20 -12.93 32.85 15.91
CA TRP A 20 -13.91 31.75 15.89
C TRP A 20 -13.50 30.64 14.91
N ARG A 21 -13.11 31.01 13.68
CA ARG A 21 -12.57 30.08 12.67
C ARG A 21 -11.34 29.32 13.17
N LEU A 22 -10.41 30.01 13.82
CA LEU A 22 -9.18 29.39 14.34
C LEU A 22 -9.47 28.38 15.45
N ARG A 23 -10.38 28.72 16.37
CA ARG A 23 -10.80 27.82 17.44
C ARG A 23 -11.46 26.54 16.91
N GLN A 24 -12.19 26.63 15.81
CA GLN A 24 -12.81 25.48 15.15
C GLN A 24 -11.75 24.52 14.56
N GLN A 25 -10.71 25.05 13.92
CA GLN A 25 -9.59 24.23 13.43
C GLN A 25 -8.84 23.55 14.58
N LEU A 26 -8.59 24.28 15.67
CA LEU A 26 -7.88 23.74 16.84
C LEU A 26 -8.66 22.60 17.51
N TYR A 27 -9.99 22.68 17.58
CA TYR A 27 -10.83 21.61 18.12
C TYR A 27 -10.81 20.35 17.23
N SER A 28 -10.76 20.53 15.90
CA SER A 28 -10.73 19.43 14.95
C SER A 28 -9.42 18.63 14.99
N VAL A 29 -8.28 19.29 15.20
CA VAL A 29 -6.97 18.64 15.31
C VAL A 29 -6.90 17.77 16.56
N ASN A 30 -7.33 18.30 17.72
CA ASN A 30 -7.36 17.53 18.98
C ASN A 30 -8.33 16.33 18.91
N ALA A 31 -9.44 16.47 18.19
CA ALA A 31 -10.37 15.36 17.95
C ALA A 31 -9.76 14.29 17.02
N LEU A 32 -8.91 14.71 16.08
CA LEU A 32 -8.21 13.82 15.16
C LEU A 32 -7.08 13.04 15.86
N GLU A 33 -6.32 13.69 16.75
CA GLU A 33 -5.27 13.04 17.56
C GLU A 33 -5.83 11.93 18.46
N LYS A 34 -7.01 12.15 19.05
CA LYS A 34 -7.67 11.12 19.87
C LYS A 34 -8.06 9.89 19.05
N LYS A 35 -8.59 10.09 17.84
CA LYS A 35 -8.91 9.01 16.89
C LYS A 35 -7.65 8.27 16.43
N GLN A 36 -6.54 8.98 16.21
CA GLN A 36 -5.27 8.34 15.85
C GLN A 36 -4.77 7.40 16.96
N ARG A 37 -4.87 7.79 18.23
CA ARG A 37 -4.48 6.92 19.35
C ARG A 37 -5.32 5.64 19.42
N GLU A 38 -6.63 5.77 19.24
CA GLU A 38 -7.55 4.63 19.25
C GLU A 38 -7.24 3.65 18.11
N ILE A 39 -6.97 4.16 16.90
CA ILE A 39 -6.57 3.35 15.74
C ILE A 39 -5.21 2.66 15.99
N ILE A 40 -4.23 3.33 16.58
CA ILE A 40 -2.91 2.73 16.90
C ILE A 40 -3.08 1.57 17.88
N GLU A 41 -3.93 1.72 18.91
CA GLU A 41 -4.19 0.66 19.89
C GLU A 41 -4.88 -0.56 19.26
N GLU A 42 -5.85 -0.34 18.37
CA GLU A 42 -6.47 -1.41 17.58
C GLU A 42 -5.48 -2.06 16.59
N MET A 43 -4.56 -1.26 16.03
CA MET A 43 -3.51 -1.72 15.12
C MET A 43 -2.50 -2.62 15.82
N ASP A 44 -2.08 -2.30 17.06
CA ASP A 44 -1.16 -3.15 17.82
C ASP A 44 -1.75 -4.55 18.08
N SER A 45 -3.04 -4.63 18.45
CA SER A 45 -3.71 -5.91 18.70
C SER A 45 -3.86 -6.76 17.44
N THR A 46 -4.20 -6.13 16.32
CA THR A 46 -4.33 -6.83 15.03
C THR A 46 -2.97 -7.23 14.49
N MET A 47 -1.98 -6.35 14.53
CA MET A 47 -0.60 -6.62 14.11
C MET A 47 0.02 -7.77 14.90
N ALA A 48 -0.16 -7.82 16.22
CA ALA A 48 0.31 -8.94 17.03
C ALA A 48 -0.33 -10.28 16.59
N THR A 49 -1.62 -10.27 16.24
CA THR A 49 -2.32 -11.45 15.72
C THR A 49 -1.77 -11.87 14.35
N TYR A 50 -1.54 -10.92 13.44
CA TYR A 50 -0.97 -11.19 12.12
C TYR A 50 0.48 -11.69 12.20
N LEU A 51 1.32 -11.09 13.05
CA LEU A 51 2.70 -11.52 13.22
C LEU A 51 2.78 -12.95 13.76
N ALA A 52 1.95 -13.28 14.77
CA ALA A 52 1.90 -14.64 15.31
C ALA A 52 1.47 -15.67 14.24
N GLU A 53 0.51 -15.32 13.40
CA GLU A 53 0.05 -16.16 12.30
C GLU A 53 1.13 -16.35 11.23
N VAL A 54 1.85 -15.29 10.84
CA VAL A 54 2.95 -15.36 9.86
C VAL A 54 4.12 -16.18 10.38
N ASP A 55 4.51 -16.00 11.64
CA ASP A 55 5.56 -16.81 12.27
C ASP A 55 5.19 -18.30 12.30
N ALA A 56 3.94 -18.61 12.68
CA ALA A 56 3.44 -19.98 12.66
C ALA A 56 3.43 -20.59 11.24
N GLN A 57 3.11 -19.79 10.22
CA GLN A 57 3.16 -20.22 8.82
C GLN A 57 4.60 -20.46 8.33
N ASN A 58 5.55 -19.62 8.73
CA ASN A 58 6.98 -19.79 8.41
C ASN A 58 7.53 -21.09 9.02
N ASP A 59 7.23 -21.37 10.29
CA ASP A 59 7.65 -22.60 10.97
C ASP A 59 7.04 -23.85 10.31
N ALA A 60 5.74 -23.79 9.99
CA ALA A 60 5.06 -24.88 9.30
C ALA A 60 5.62 -25.12 7.89
N PHE A 61 6.04 -24.06 7.20
CA PHE A 61 6.71 -24.16 5.90
C PHE A 61 8.09 -24.82 6.03
N LEU A 62 8.91 -24.36 6.99
CA LEU A 62 10.23 -24.95 7.25
C LEU A 62 10.14 -26.44 7.55
N LEU A 63 9.18 -26.86 8.38
CA LEU A 63 8.95 -28.27 8.69
C LEU A 63 8.53 -29.08 7.45
N LYS A 64 7.62 -28.54 6.61
CA LYS A 64 7.21 -29.20 5.36
C LYS A 64 8.37 -29.33 4.37
N VAL A 65 9.23 -28.32 4.25
CA VAL A 65 10.42 -28.35 3.39
C VAL A 65 11.42 -29.37 3.91
N GLN A 66 11.73 -29.34 5.21
CA GLN A 66 12.67 -30.28 5.83
C GLN A 66 12.16 -31.73 5.76
N GLN A 67 10.86 -31.96 5.95
CA GLN A 67 10.25 -33.27 5.81
C GLN A 67 10.30 -33.78 4.36
N ARG A 68 10.08 -32.91 3.37
CA ARG A 68 10.25 -33.25 1.96
C ARG A 68 11.72 -33.58 1.64
N MET A 69 12.67 -32.79 2.13
CA MET A 69 14.10 -33.08 1.96
C MET A 69 14.48 -34.44 2.58
N LYS A 70 14.08 -34.69 3.84
CA LYS A 70 14.38 -35.97 4.52
C LYS A 70 13.70 -37.17 3.86
N ARG A 71 12.53 -36.97 3.25
CA ARG A 71 11.83 -38.02 2.50
C ARG A 71 12.47 -38.29 1.13
N ILE A 72 13.00 -37.26 0.46
CA ILE A 72 13.78 -37.40 -0.77
C ILE A 72 15.11 -38.13 -0.49
N GLU A 73 15.77 -37.87 0.64
CA GLU A 73 16.95 -38.62 1.09
C GLU A 73 16.67 -40.10 1.39
N ALA A 74 15.43 -40.46 1.76
CA ALA A 74 15.06 -41.84 2.14
C ALA A 74 14.52 -42.71 0.98
N GLU A 75 13.97 -42.12 -0.08
CA GLU A 75 13.41 -42.86 -1.24
C GLU A 75 14.36 -42.89 -2.47
N GLN A 76 15.48 -42.14 -2.50
CA GLN A 76 16.50 -42.25 -3.57
C GLN A 76 17.93 -41.99 -3.03
N PRO A 77 18.85 -42.98 -3.02
CA PRO A 77 20.24 -42.76 -2.65
C PRO A 77 20.98 -42.19 -3.86
N GLY A 78 20.88 -40.89 -4.14
CA GLY A 78 21.55 -40.36 -5.32
C GLY A 78 21.45 -38.88 -5.72
N VAL A 79 20.80 -38.00 -4.97
CA VAL A 79 20.86 -36.55 -5.26
C VAL A 79 21.05 -35.76 -3.96
N SER A 80 22.30 -35.47 -3.64
CA SER A 80 22.69 -34.56 -2.57
C SER A 80 22.46 -33.11 -3.02
N ILE A 81 21.55 -32.40 -2.35
CA ILE A 81 21.67 -30.94 -2.21
C ILE A 81 22.13 -30.65 -0.78
N THR A 82 23.30 -30.05 -0.73
CA THR A 82 24.15 -29.73 0.40
C THR A 82 23.42 -28.91 1.47
N LYS A 83 23.51 -29.37 2.73
CA LYS A 83 23.39 -28.52 3.91
C LYS A 83 24.44 -27.39 3.87
N PRO A 84 24.14 -26.22 4.47
CA PRO A 84 25.08 -25.11 4.56
C PRO A 84 26.32 -25.48 5.38
N PRO A 85 27.48 -24.89 5.06
CA PRO A 85 28.79 -25.36 5.52
C PRO A 85 29.03 -25.01 6.99
N SER A 86 29.56 -25.97 7.73
CA SER A 86 30.38 -25.73 8.92
C SER A 86 31.69 -26.47 8.70
N ASP A 87 32.69 -25.66 8.38
CA ASP A 87 34.14 -25.74 8.61
C ASP A 87 34.92 -27.05 8.39
N GLU A 88 36.04 -26.83 7.67
CA GLU A 88 37.31 -27.57 7.60
C GLU A 88 37.59 -28.56 6.44
N GLU A 89 38.41 -28.02 5.51
CA GLU A 89 39.57 -28.58 4.80
C GLU A 89 39.59 -30.04 4.29
N GLY A 90 39.74 -30.20 2.97
CA GLY A 90 40.29 -31.43 2.38
C GLY A 90 39.93 -31.65 0.90
N LYS A 91 40.94 -31.66 0.02
CA LYS A 91 40.86 -31.71 -1.44
C LYS A 91 40.21 -33.00 -1.98
N GLU A 92 39.23 -32.90 -2.89
CA GLU A 92 39.15 -33.77 -4.07
C GLU A 92 38.27 -33.17 -5.19
N LYS A 93 38.71 -33.35 -6.44
CA LYS A 93 38.10 -32.76 -7.64
C LYS A 93 36.74 -33.40 -7.93
N LEU A 94 35.70 -32.59 -8.08
CA LEU A 94 34.51 -32.96 -8.85
C LEU A 94 34.32 -31.93 -9.98
N ASP A 95 34.49 -32.40 -11.21
CA ASP A 95 34.12 -31.70 -12.44
C ASP A 95 32.60 -31.47 -12.45
N ILE A 96 32.19 -30.27 -12.07
CA ILE A 96 30.88 -29.73 -12.44
C ILE A 96 31.20 -28.49 -13.26
N ALA A 97 30.81 -28.53 -14.52
CA ALA A 97 30.99 -27.42 -15.46
C ALA A 97 30.20 -26.21 -14.96
N TYR A 98 30.85 -25.35 -14.18
CA TYR A 98 30.41 -24.00 -13.97
C TYR A 98 30.46 -23.31 -15.32
N GLN A 99 29.29 -23.05 -15.91
CA GLN A 99 29.16 -22.00 -16.90
C GLN A 99 29.81 -20.76 -16.28
N LYS A 100 30.97 -20.34 -16.80
CA LYS A 100 31.57 -19.06 -16.43
C LYS A 100 30.54 -18.00 -16.80
N ILE A 101 29.78 -17.53 -15.83
CA ILE A 101 29.07 -16.27 -15.97
C ILE A 101 30.20 -15.25 -16.02
N ASP A 102 30.40 -14.68 -17.20
CA ASP A 102 31.37 -13.62 -17.44
C ASP A 102 30.92 -12.39 -16.63
N LEU A 103 31.38 -12.29 -15.39
CA LEU A 103 31.21 -11.10 -14.54
C LEU A 103 32.14 -9.98 -15.03
N LYS A 104 31.87 -9.52 -16.25
CA LYS A 104 32.53 -8.36 -16.86
C LYS A 104 31.56 -7.37 -17.47
N SER A 105 30.35 -7.32 -16.91
CA SER A 105 29.46 -6.17 -17.07
C SER A 105 29.58 -5.34 -15.80
N GLU A 106 30.28 -4.20 -15.88
CA GLU A 106 29.99 -3.09 -14.97
C GLU A 106 28.47 -2.87 -15.01
N PRO A 107 27.79 -2.67 -13.86
CA PRO A 107 26.42 -2.21 -13.87
C PRO A 107 26.41 -0.86 -14.61
N GLN A 108 25.84 -0.84 -15.81
CA GLN A 108 25.71 0.40 -16.59
C GLN A 108 24.69 1.37 -15.98
N GLU A 109 23.98 0.94 -14.94
CA GLU A 109 22.97 1.72 -14.26
C GLU A 109 23.54 2.21 -12.92
N SER A 110 23.68 3.53 -12.82
CA SER A 110 23.91 4.18 -11.53
C SER A 110 22.73 3.87 -10.61
N PHE A 111 22.99 3.66 -9.31
CA PHE A 111 21.91 3.49 -8.31
C PHE A 111 20.86 4.63 -8.36
N ALA A 112 21.26 5.82 -8.84
CA ALA A 112 20.36 6.95 -9.07
C ALA A 112 19.39 6.76 -10.26
N GLU A 113 19.73 5.89 -11.21
CA GLU A 113 18.94 5.57 -12.40
C GLU A 113 17.88 4.51 -12.08
N LEU A 114 18.24 3.51 -11.26
CA LEU A 114 17.28 2.56 -10.68
C LEU A 114 16.24 3.24 -9.78
N LEU A 115 16.67 4.22 -8.97
CA LEU A 115 15.73 5.04 -8.18
C LEU A 115 14.83 5.91 -9.06
N GLN A 116 15.35 6.41 -10.19
CA GLN A 116 14.53 7.16 -11.15
C GLN A 116 13.53 6.26 -11.88
N GLN A 117 13.90 5.01 -12.17
CA GLN A 117 13.01 4.04 -12.79
C GLN A 117 11.92 3.57 -11.82
N GLU A 118 12.22 3.37 -10.53
CA GLU A 118 11.18 3.15 -9.51
C GLU A 118 10.28 4.39 -9.35
N MET A 119 10.85 5.59 -9.36
CA MET A 119 10.08 6.83 -9.26
C MET A 119 9.27 7.17 -10.52
N THR A 120 9.60 6.62 -11.70
CA THR A 120 8.82 6.81 -12.93
C THR A 120 7.82 5.69 -13.17
N GLU A 121 8.12 4.44 -12.76
CA GLU A 121 7.15 3.35 -12.75
C GLU A 121 6.09 3.50 -11.64
N GLU A 122 6.41 4.11 -10.49
CA GLU A 122 5.38 4.48 -9.49
C GLU A 122 4.49 5.65 -9.97
N VAL A 123 4.99 6.55 -10.82
CA VAL A 123 4.20 7.70 -11.28
C VAL A 123 3.21 7.34 -12.39
N GLU A 124 3.50 6.33 -13.23
CA GLU A 124 2.52 5.88 -14.23
C GLU A 124 1.59 4.75 -13.73
N ARG A 125 1.93 4.03 -12.66
CA ARG A 125 1.12 2.89 -12.17
C ARG A 125 0.28 3.17 -10.91
N SER A 126 0.57 4.24 -10.18
CA SER A 126 -0.10 4.53 -8.90
C SER A 126 -1.34 5.43 -9.00
N GLU A 127 -1.56 6.12 -10.11
CA GLU A 127 -2.71 7.03 -10.23
C GLU A 127 -3.92 6.35 -10.89
N ASN A 128 -4.64 5.54 -10.10
CA ASN A 128 -6.12 5.45 -10.04
C ASN A 128 -6.72 4.03 -10.01
N GLU A 129 -6.01 2.92 -10.22
CA GLU A 129 -6.69 1.61 -10.12
C GLU A 129 -6.82 1.19 -8.64
N LEU A 130 -8.01 1.35 -8.06
CA LEU A 130 -8.35 0.65 -6.81
C LEU A 130 -8.02 -0.84 -6.99
N THR A 131 -7.62 -1.55 -5.94
CA THR A 131 -7.56 -3.01 -6.06
C THR A 131 -8.98 -3.60 -5.97
N LYS A 132 -9.19 -4.77 -6.59
CA LYS A 132 -10.49 -5.46 -6.56
C LYS A 132 -11.00 -5.72 -5.13
N GLU A 133 -10.09 -5.93 -4.18
CA GLU A 133 -10.44 -6.12 -2.77
C GLU A 133 -10.88 -4.83 -2.09
N GLU A 134 -10.22 -3.71 -2.36
CA GLU A 134 -10.62 -2.39 -1.84
C GLU A 134 -11.98 -1.96 -2.41
N ALA A 135 -12.20 -2.13 -3.71
CA ALA A 135 -13.46 -1.83 -4.36
C ALA A 135 -14.66 -2.66 -3.84
N SER A 136 -14.39 -3.85 -3.31
CA SER A 136 -15.42 -4.73 -2.72
C SER A 136 -15.84 -4.31 -1.31
N LYS A 137 -14.98 -3.58 -0.59
CA LYS A 137 -15.23 -3.10 0.78
C LYS A 137 -15.93 -1.74 0.82
N LEU A 138 -15.94 -1.01 -0.30
CA LEU A 138 -16.58 0.29 -0.39
C LEU A 138 -18.11 0.18 -0.21
N SER A 139 -18.64 1.04 0.65
CA SER A 139 -20.06 1.29 0.80
C SER A 139 -20.63 1.93 -0.47
N ARG A 140 -21.94 1.74 -0.69
CA ARG A 140 -22.65 2.31 -1.85
C ARG A 140 -22.46 3.83 -2.00
N ASN A 141 -22.40 4.56 -0.88
CA ASN A 141 -22.20 6.00 -0.89
C ASN A 141 -20.76 6.38 -1.30
N GLU A 142 -19.77 5.61 -0.89
CA GLU A 142 -18.36 5.85 -1.22
C GLU A 142 -18.11 5.57 -2.71
N VAL A 143 -18.65 4.46 -3.22
CA VAL A 143 -18.62 4.15 -4.67
C VAL A 143 -19.24 5.29 -5.48
N GLN A 144 -20.33 5.87 -4.99
CA GLN A 144 -21.01 6.98 -5.64
C GLN A 144 -20.19 8.27 -5.64
N GLU A 145 -19.57 8.63 -4.52
CA GLU A 145 -18.70 9.81 -4.41
C GLU A 145 -17.47 9.67 -5.31
N ILE A 146 -16.86 8.49 -5.35
CA ILE A 146 -15.72 8.20 -6.21
C ILE A 146 -16.13 8.26 -7.68
N ALA A 147 -17.25 7.63 -8.08
CA ALA A 147 -17.76 7.68 -9.45
C ALA A 147 -18.02 9.14 -9.92
N LEU A 148 -18.58 9.99 -9.06
CA LEU A 148 -18.76 11.41 -9.32
C LEU A 148 -17.43 12.15 -9.51
N SER A 149 -16.46 11.88 -8.66
CA SER A 149 -15.14 12.52 -8.74
C SER A 149 -14.43 12.15 -10.05
N LEU A 150 -14.52 10.90 -10.47
CA LEU A 150 -13.92 10.39 -11.71
C LEU A 150 -14.65 10.95 -12.94
N GLN A 151 -15.98 11.07 -12.90
CA GLN A 151 -16.75 11.72 -13.97
C GLN A 151 -16.38 13.20 -14.10
N LYS A 152 -16.19 13.92 -12.99
CA LYS A 152 -15.73 15.32 -13.01
C LYS A 152 -14.30 15.49 -13.53
N LYS A 153 -13.46 14.46 -13.36
CA LYS A 153 -12.13 14.38 -13.97
C LYS A 153 -12.19 14.09 -15.49
N GLY A 154 -13.38 13.87 -16.05
CA GLY A 154 -13.60 13.64 -17.49
C GLY A 154 -13.47 12.19 -17.94
N LEU A 155 -13.41 11.23 -17.00
CA LEU A 155 -13.34 9.81 -17.34
C LEU A 155 -14.68 9.29 -17.90
N THR A 156 -14.59 8.31 -18.78
CA THR A 156 -15.77 7.65 -19.36
C THR A 156 -16.42 6.71 -18.36
N ILE A 157 -17.72 6.42 -18.54
CA ILE A 157 -18.48 5.49 -17.68
C ILE A 157 -17.81 4.10 -17.64
N GLU A 158 -17.19 3.68 -18.74
CA GLU A 158 -16.48 2.40 -18.86
C GLU A 158 -15.20 2.37 -18.03
N GLU A 159 -14.42 3.44 -18.06
CA GLU A 159 -13.23 3.58 -17.24
C GLU A 159 -13.57 3.62 -15.75
N ILE A 160 -14.64 4.33 -15.38
CA ILE A 160 -15.15 4.38 -14.00
C ILE A 160 -15.59 2.99 -13.53
N ALA A 161 -16.31 2.25 -14.38
CA ALA A 161 -16.76 0.89 -14.08
C ALA A 161 -15.59 -0.08 -13.89
N LYS A 162 -14.55 0.03 -14.73
CA LYS A 162 -13.33 -0.76 -14.61
C LYS A 162 -12.58 -0.44 -13.31
N ASN A 163 -12.46 0.84 -12.99
CA ASN A 163 -11.77 1.35 -11.80
C ASN A 163 -12.45 0.89 -10.49
N LEU A 164 -13.78 0.92 -10.46
CA LEU A 164 -14.57 0.51 -9.29
C LEU A 164 -14.93 -0.99 -9.27
N TYR A 165 -14.47 -1.78 -10.25
CA TYR A 165 -14.86 -3.18 -10.46
C TYR A 165 -16.39 -3.41 -10.42
N ARG A 166 -17.15 -2.48 -11.01
CA ARG A 166 -18.61 -2.53 -11.11
C ARG A 166 -19.07 -2.65 -12.56
N GLY A 167 -20.31 -3.09 -12.77
CA GLY A 167 -20.89 -3.11 -14.12
C GLY A 167 -21.06 -1.70 -14.70
N LYS A 168 -20.83 -1.54 -16.01
CA LYS A 168 -21.07 -0.27 -16.75
C LYS A 168 -22.48 0.28 -16.47
N THR A 169 -23.48 -0.60 -16.50
CA THR A 169 -24.87 -0.25 -16.23
C THR A 169 -25.10 0.16 -14.78
N GLU A 170 -24.39 -0.43 -13.81
CA GLU A 170 -24.50 -0.04 -12.40
C GLU A 170 -23.98 1.38 -12.17
N ILE A 171 -22.82 1.71 -12.75
CA ILE A 171 -22.26 3.07 -12.69
C ILE A 171 -23.17 4.06 -13.44
N GLU A 172 -23.71 3.68 -14.60
CA GLU A 172 -24.63 4.53 -15.35
C GLU A 172 -25.91 4.83 -14.56
N LEU A 173 -26.51 3.83 -13.90
CA LEU A 173 -27.65 4.07 -13.02
C LEU A 173 -27.26 4.93 -11.81
N LEU A 174 -26.12 4.64 -11.17
CA LEU A 174 -25.63 5.38 -9.99
C LEU A 174 -25.49 6.88 -10.27
N LEU A 175 -24.98 7.25 -11.44
CA LEU A 175 -24.82 8.64 -11.86
C LEU A 175 -26.14 9.29 -12.28
N LYS A 176 -27.06 8.54 -12.93
CA LYS A 176 -28.39 9.04 -13.33
C LYS A 176 -29.32 9.33 -12.16
N PHE A 177 -29.22 8.59 -11.05
CA PHE A 177 -30.05 8.84 -9.86
C PHE A 177 -29.71 10.14 -9.12
N GLN A 178 -28.67 10.88 -9.56
CA GLN A 178 -28.26 12.15 -8.97
C GLN A 178 -28.60 13.38 -9.83
N GLN A 179 -29.11 13.18 -11.05
CA GLN A 179 -29.70 14.24 -11.88
C GLN A 179 -31.20 14.35 -11.59
#